data_AF-A0A167SKC1-F1
#
_entry.id   AF-A0A167SKC1-F1
#
_cell.length_a   1.000
_cell.length_b   1.000
_cell.length_c   1.000
_cell.angle_alpha   90.00
_cell.angle_beta   90.00
_cell.angle_gamma   90.00
#
_symmetry.space_group_name_H-M   'P 1'
#
loop_
_entity.id
_entity.type
_entity.pdbx_description
1 polymer ?
#
loop_
_entity_poly.entity_id
_entity_poly.type
_entity_poly.pdbx_seq_one_letter_code
_entity_poly.pdbx_strand_id
1 'polypeptide(L)'
;TINPSNYAVVAANFNGNPVEIAAALGVAFPMAIWLALFMHVVGVELYIMLTPREHERLRKVSWERQMARGYLNPGSAGLVPEMVGDMDPWTPPVKNLDGAGSVSNAN
;
A
#
# COMPACT_ATOMS: atom_id res chain seq x y z
N THR A 1 -40.06 2.34 18.85
CA THR A 1 -41.05 1.32 18.46
C THR A 1 -41.38 1.54 16.99
N ILE A 2 -41.19 0.54 16.13
CA ILE A 2 -41.43 0.68 14.69
C ILE A 2 -42.94 0.53 14.47
N ASN A 3 -43.60 1.56 13.92
CA ASN A 3 -45.03 1.51 13.60
C ASN A 3 -45.25 0.66 12.33
N PRO A 4 -46.01 -0.45 12.38
CA PRO A 4 -46.20 -1.32 11.23
C PRO A 4 -46.95 -0.70 10.05
N SER A 5 -47.57 0.45 10.23
CA SER A 5 -48.19 1.23 9.15
C SER A 5 -47.17 1.95 8.24
N ASN A 6 -45.90 2.07 8.66
CA ASN A 6 -44.91 2.93 8.02
C ASN A 6 -43.79 2.18 7.27
N TYR A 7 -43.82 0.84 7.22
CA TYR A 7 -42.85 0.06 6.44
C TYR A 7 -43.55 -0.80 5.40
N ALA A 8 -42.95 -0.91 4.22
CA ALA A 8 -43.42 -1.77 3.14
C ALA A 8 -42.34 -2.81 2.86
N VAL A 9 -42.74 -4.09 2.83
CA VAL A 9 -41.84 -5.19 2.44
C VAL A 9 -41.77 -5.24 0.92
N VAL A 10 -40.55 -5.20 0.37
CA VAL A 10 -40.32 -5.22 -1.07
C VAL A 10 -39.44 -6.42 -1.40
N ALA A 11 -39.79 -7.16 -2.45
CA ALA A 11 -38.97 -8.27 -2.93
C ALA A 11 -37.70 -7.74 -3.61
N ALA A 12 -36.54 -8.33 -3.30
CA ALA A 12 -35.29 -8.04 -3.99
C ALA A 12 -35.25 -8.81 -5.31
N ASN A 13 -35.58 -8.14 -6.42
CA ASN A 13 -35.62 -8.75 -7.75
C ASN A 13 -35.02 -7.82 -8.81
N PHE A 14 -34.07 -8.34 -9.61
CA PHE A 14 -33.41 -7.60 -10.68
C PHE A 14 -34.26 -7.44 -11.95
N ASN A 15 -35.31 -8.24 -12.12
CA ASN A 15 -36.20 -8.20 -13.29
C ASN A 15 -37.58 -7.61 -12.95
N GLY A 16 -37.64 -6.80 -11.88
CA GLY A 16 -38.87 -6.28 -11.27
C GLY A 16 -39.10 -4.78 -11.48
N ASN A 17 -39.97 -4.21 -10.66
CA ASN A 17 -40.18 -2.75 -10.61
C ASN A 17 -38.89 -2.03 -10.16
N PRO A 18 -38.59 -0.79 -10.60
CA PRO A 18 -37.50 0.03 -10.09
C PRO A 18 -37.25 -0.05 -8.56
N VAL A 19 -38.30 -0.13 -7.74
CA VAL A 19 -38.17 -0.24 -6.28
C VAL A 19 -37.58 -1.60 -5.85
N GLU A 20 -37.94 -2.69 -6.54
CA GLU A 20 -37.41 -4.04 -6.30
C GLU A 20 -35.96 -4.18 -6.75
N ILE A 21 -35.60 -3.53 -7.86
CA ILE A 21 -34.22 -3.48 -8.35
C ILE A 21 -33.34 -2.69 -7.38
N ALA A 22 -33.83 -1.55 -6.87
CA ALA A 22 -33.12 -0.77 -5.86
C ALA A 22 -32.93 -1.57 -4.56
N ALA A 23 -33.93 -2.33 -4.13
CA ALA A 23 -33.81 -3.23 -2.98
C ALA A 23 -32.75 -4.32 -3.21
N ALA A 24 -32.71 -4.93 -4.41
CA ALA A 24 -31.71 -5.93 -4.76
C ALA A 24 -30.27 -5.36 -4.77
N LEU A 25 -30.09 -4.16 -5.31
CA LEU A 25 -28.81 -3.46 -5.29
C LEU A 25 -28.39 -3.08 -3.86
N GLY A 26 -29.32 -2.62 -3.03
CA GLY A 26 -29.05 -2.27 -1.64
C GLY A 26 -28.51 -3.44 -0.80
N VAL A 27 -28.93 -4.66 -1.11
CA VAL A 27 -28.44 -5.88 -0.45
C VAL A 27 -27.06 -6.29 -0.97
N ALA A 28 -26.81 -6.21 -2.28
CA ALA A 28 -25.58 -6.71 -2.90
C ALA A 28 -24.40 -5.72 -2.85
N PHE A 29 -24.67 -4.42 -2.96
CA PHE A 29 -23.65 -3.37 -3.04
C PHE A 29 -22.65 -3.34 -1.87
N PRO A 30 -23.05 -3.44 -0.58
CA PRO A 30 -22.08 -3.38 0.50
C PRO A 30 -21.11 -4.57 0.46
N MET A 31 -21.58 -5.77 0.14
CA MET A 31 -20.72 -6.95 0.04
C MET A 31 -19.79 -6.88 -1.17
N ALA A 32 -20.25 -6.30 -2.28
CA ALA A 32 -19.40 -6.03 -3.44
C ALA A 32 -18.26 -5.04 -3.12
N ILE A 33 -18.53 -3.98 -2.34
CA ILE A 33 -17.48 -3.05 -1.89
C ILE A 33 -16.46 -3.77 -1.01
N TRP A 34 -16.90 -4.58 -0.05
CA TRP A 34 -15.98 -5.33 0.81
C TRP A 34 -15.06 -6.25 0.00
N LEU A 35 -15.59 -6.94 -0.99
CA LEU A 35 -14.81 -7.77 -1.90
C LEU A 35 -13.82 -6.93 -2.73
N ALA A 36 -14.26 -5.78 -3.25
CA ALA A 36 -13.40 -4.88 -4.02
C ALA A 36 -12.24 -4.34 -3.19
N LEU A 37 -12.48 -3.95 -1.93
CA LEU A 37 -11.44 -3.50 -1.01
C LEU A 37 -10.45 -4.61 -0.69
N PHE A 38 -10.94 -5.82 -0.40
CA PHE A 38 -10.08 -6.97 -0.17
C PHE A 38 -9.18 -7.27 -1.38
N MET A 39 -9.78 -7.33 -2.58
CA MET A 39 -9.04 -7.55 -3.82
C MET A 39 -8.04 -6.41 -4.11
N HIS A 40 -8.37 -5.17 -3.76
CA HIS A 40 -7.46 -4.04 -3.89
C HIS A 40 -6.23 -4.18 -3.00
N VAL A 41 -6.41 -4.53 -1.72
CA VAL A 41 -5.29 -4.73 -0.79
C VAL A 41 -4.38 -5.88 -1.26
N VAL A 42 -4.97 -7.01 -1.64
CA VAL A 42 -4.21 -8.15 -2.21
C VAL A 42 -3.49 -7.74 -3.50
N GLY A 43 -4.14 -6.93 -4.35
CA GLY A 43 -3.54 -6.40 -5.57
C GLY A 43 -2.35 -5.48 -5.32
N VAL A 44 -2.41 -4.63 -4.28
CA VAL A 44 -1.29 -3.77 -3.86
C VAL A 44 -0.10 -4.61 -3.39
N GLU A 45 -0.34 -5.64 -2.58
CA GLU A 45 0.73 -6.54 -2.11
C GLU A 45 1.39 -7.28 -3.27
N LEU A 46 0.59 -7.82 -4.20
CA LEU A 46 1.10 -8.46 -5.41
C LEU A 46 1.91 -7.50 -6.29
N TYR A 47 1.47 -6.25 -6.42
CA TYR A 47 2.17 -5.23 -7.19
C TYR A 47 3.56 -4.92 -6.61
N ILE A 48 3.65 -4.76 -5.28
CA ILE A 48 4.93 -4.53 -4.59
C ILE A 48 5.83 -5.76 -4.71
N MET A 49 5.27 -6.96 -4.57
CA MET A 49 6.02 -8.21 -4.67
C MET A 49 6.58 -8.49 -6.08
N LEU A 50 5.93 -7.99 -7.13
CA LEU A 50 6.39 -8.15 -8.51
C LEU A 50 7.51 -7.16 -8.89
N THR A 51 7.68 -6.06 -8.15
CA THR A 51 8.61 -4.98 -8.49
C THR A 51 9.77 -4.74 -7.50
N PRO A 52 10.36 -5.76 -6.83
CA PRO A 52 11.38 -5.53 -5.80
C PRO A 52 12.68 -4.93 -6.37
N ARG A 53 13.08 -5.39 -7.56
CA ARG A 53 14.31 -4.91 -8.24
C ARG A 53 14.20 -3.45 -8.66
N GLU A 54 13.04 -3.04 -9.16
CA GLU A 54 12.82 -1.66 -9.56
C GLU A 54 12.77 -0.74 -8.34
N HIS A 55 12.15 -1.21 -7.25
CA HIS A 55 12.18 -0.52 -5.96
C HIS A 55 13.62 -0.28 -5.46
N GLU A 56 14.50 -1.29 -5.51
CA GLU A 56 15.91 -1.14 -5.12
C GLU A 56 16.69 -0.18 -6.01
N ARG A 57 16.44 -0.21 -7.33
CA ARG A 57 17.08 0.69 -8.29
C ARG A 57 16.69 2.14 -8.01
N LEU A 58 15.41 2.42 -7.80
CA LEU A 58 14.91 3.75 -7.50
C LEU A 58 15.41 4.25 -6.13
N ARG A 59 15.53 3.35 -5.15
CA ARG A 59 16.08 3.69 -3.83
C ARG A 59 17.55 4.10 -3.90
N LYS A 60 18.37 3.41 -4.70
CA LYS A 60 19.75 3.81 -5.01
C LYS A 60 19.83 5.21 -5.64
N VAL A 61 19.04 5.46 -6.68
CA VAL A 61 19.03 6.77 -7.36
C VAL A 61 18.54 7.89 -6.44
N SER A 62 17.54 7.63 -5.60
CA SER A 62 17.07 8.61 -4.61
C SER A 62 18.16 8.93 -3.59
N TRP A 63 18.85 7.92 -3.07
CA TRP A 63 19.96 8.09 -2.13
C TRP A 63 21.09 8.92 -2.73
N GLU A 64 21.53 8.61 -3.96
CA GLU A 64 22.58 9.36 -4.67
C GLU A 64 22.19 10.85 -4.82
N ARG A 65 20.93 11.12 -5.17
CA ARG A 65 20.41 12.49 -5.31
C ARG A 65 20.29 13.21 -3.97
N GLN A 66 19.89 12.52 -2.91
CA GLN A 66 19.80 13.09 -1.56
C GLN A 66 21.19 13.42 -1.01
N MET A 67 22.18 12.54 -1.24
CA MET A 67 23.58 12.77 -0.89
C MET A 67 24.16 13.95 -1.65
N ALA A 68 23.90 14.05 -2.96
CA ALA A 68 24.33 15.18 -3.79
C ALA A 68 23.72 16.52 -3.33
N ARG A 69 22.56 16.50 -2.66
CA ARG A 69 21.91 17.68 -2.08
C ARG A 69 22.27 17.95 -0.61
N GLY A 70 23.14 17.13 0.00
CA GLY A 70 23.58 17.31 1.39
C GLY A 70 22.50 17.06 2.44
N TYR A 71 21.55 16.15 2.17
CA TYR A 71 20.52 15.79 3.15
C TYR A 71 21.15 15.09 4.36
N LEU A 72 20.67 15.41 5.57
CA LEU A 72 21.15 14.83 6.83
C LEU A 72 20.93 13.31 6.92
N ASN A 73 19.78 12.82 6.43
CA ASN A 73 19.40 11.40 6.42
C ASN A 73 19.09 10.92 4.99
N PRO A 74 20.12 10.62 4.17
CA PRO A 74 19.94 10.12 2.82
C PRO A 74 19.52 8.65 2.82
N GLY A 75 18.57 8.27 1.97
CA GLY A 75 17.95 6.94 1.90
C GLY A 75 16.63 6.82 2.65
N SER A 76 16.25 7.87 3.41
CA SER A 76 14.99 7.91 4.14
C SER A 76 13.80 8.16 3.21
N ALA A 77 12.75 7.37 3.39
CA ALA A 77 11.50 7.50 2.65
C ALA A 77 10.49 8.38 3.41
N GLY A 78 10.81 8.84 4.62
CA GLY A 78 9.91 9.64 5.46
C GLY A 78 8.66 8.88 5.90
N LEU A 79 8.73 7.55 5.91
CA LEU A 79 7.61 6.69 6.28
C LEU A 79 7.53 6.56 7.81
N VAL A 80 6.31 6.50 8.34
CA VAL A 80 6.06 6.36 9.79
C VAL A 80 6.80 5.17 10.40
N PRO A 81 6.89 3.98 9.77
CA PRO A 81 7.65 2.85 10.32
C PRO A 81 9.15 3.14 10.50
N GLU A 82 9.74 3.97 9.63
CA GLU A 82 11.15 4.38 9.72
C GLU A 82 11.36 5.36 10.89
N MET A 83 10.37 6.22 11.16
CA MET A 83 10.41 7.18 12.26
C MET A 83 10.20 6.52 13.64
N VAL A 84 9.41 5.43 13.67
CA VAL A 84 9.12 4.65 14.89
C VAL A 84 10.22 3.60 15.18
N GLY A 85 11.19 3.43 14.27
CA GLY A 85 12.31 2.51 14.45
C GLY A 85 11.98 1.04 14.20
N ASP A 86 10.86 0.75 13.54
CA ASP A 86 10.41 -0.61 13.17
C ASP A 86 11.03 -1.10 11.85
N MET A 87 11.87 -0.28 11.22
CA MET A 87 12.52 -0.55 9.94
C MET A 87 13.99 -0.15 10.00
N ASP A 88 14.87 -1.05 9.57
CA ASP A 88 16.30 -0.76 9.45
C ASP A 88 16.55 0.35 8.40
N PRO A 89 17.44 1.32 8.69
CA PRO A 89 17.86 2.32 7.71
C PRO A 89 18.44 1.66 6.47
N TRP A 90 18.00 2.08 5.29
CA TRP A 90 18.52 1.53 4.06
C TRP A 90 19.91 2.07 3.76
N THR A 91 20.89 1.17 3.64
CA THR A 91 22.25 1.48 3.23
C THR A 91 22.54 0.89 1.84
N PRO A 92 23.22 1.62 0.94
CA PRO A 92 23.61 1.05 -0.35
C PRO A 92 24.54 -0.15 -0.12
N PRO A 93 24.41 -1.24 -0.89
CA PRO A 93 25.35 -2.35 -0.80
C PRO A 93 26.76 -1.83 -1.10
N VAL A 94 27.69 -2.06 -0.17
CA VAL A 94 29.10 -1.77 -0.37
C VAL A 94 29.55 -2.48 -1.64
N LYS A 95 29.98 -1.71 -2.63
CA LYS A 95 30.70 -2.26 -3.77
C LYS A 95 31.95 -2.88 -3.17
N ASN A 96 32.04 -4.21 -3.13
CA ASN A 96 33.26 -4.88 -2.71
C ASN A 96 34.41 -4.24 -3.52
N LEU A 97 35.32 -3.58 -2.80
CA LEU A 97 36.59 -3.13 -3.33
C LEU A 97 37.59 -4.26 -3.02
N ASP A 98 37.31 -5.46 -3.52
CA ASP A 98 38.18 -6.64 -3.48
C ASP A 98 39.43 -6.49 -4.39
N GLY A 99 39.83 -5.25 -4.67
CA GLY A 99 41.08 -4.92 -5.36
C GLY A 99 41.81 -3.67 -4.83
N ALA A 100 41.35 -2.99 -3.77
CA ALA A 100 42.09 -1.85 -3.23
C ALA A 100 41.80 -1.62 -1.75
N GLY A 101 42.65 -2.20 -0.90
CA GLY A 101 43.00 -1.66 0.42
C GLY A 101 41.90 -1.64 1.47
N SER A 102 42.03 -2.53 2.45
CA SER A 102 41.43 -2.33 3.77
C SER A 102 41.72 -0.92 4.28
N VAL A 103 40.68 -0.11 4.48
CA VAL A 103 40.76 1.02 5.41
C VAL A 103 39.86 0.72 6.58
N SER A 104 40.51 0.20 7.63
CA SER A 104 40.03 0.34 8.99
C SER A 104 39.79 1.82 9.28
N ASN A 105 38.63 2.17 9.80
CA ASN A 105 38.61 3.21 10.81
C ASN A 105 37.54 2.88 11.85
N ALA A 106 38.02 2.36 12.97
CA ALA A 106 37.33 2.46 14.24
C ALA A 106 37.54 3.89 14.74
N ASN A 107 36.44 4.62 14.92
CA ASN A 107 36.20 5.56 16.01
C ASN A 107 34.73 5.97 15.98
#